data_AF-A0A813FE37-F1
#
_entry.id   AF-A0A813FE37-F1
#
_cell.length_a   1.000
_cell.length_b   1.000
_cell.length_c   1.000
_cell.angle_alpha   90.00
_cell.angle_beta   90.00
_cell.angle_gamma   90.00
#
_symmetry.space_group_name_H-M   'P 1'
#
loop_
_entity.id
_entity.type
_entity.pdbx_description
1 polymer ?
#
loop_
_entity_poly.entity_id
_entity_poly.type
_entity_poly.pdbx_seq_one_letter_code
_entity_poly.pdbx_strand_id
1 'polypeptide(L)'
;MAKRGPAELPYDLPVSLKRAKAEYEPRLSAEAVCRERPEEVPVSIQVAAALKSDDRARWMTRALKSMASGSSRPSDLFDVISHSRFSAGVSGGLAQKMLEELHRYLEHFPEKLRQVLLSGNFPLAEAAAAARAGKTTVVDGEAAETADGIMARCVDFVRQNESAIQAVHDLEARTFQVELKRLSQQQVWGITWARPAFEARRRVVQGIVPETPAHRWNVEQEQTGDGRSIHEGDELIAMNGQRSWEAMATIRDLLEARLTFVESCGSDAAPAGPSERSAEGIATDRQQEDADSPPAFRLGDYTLDASGSGWWGHASGQWLFSKSEGVYFQTATGNLFLEDPV
;
A
#
# COMPACT_ATOMS: atom_id res chain seq x y z
N MET A 1 -5.84 66.71 68.24
CA MET A 1 -5.24 66.19 66.99
C MET A 1 -5.95 64.90 66.63
N ALA A 2 -6.64 64.91 65.48
CA ALA A 2 -7.44 63.80 64.98
C ALA A 2 -6.58 62.84 64.15
N LYS A 3 -6.78 61.52 64.28
CA LYS A 3 -6.49 60.54 63.23
C LYS A 3 -7.62 59.51 63.16
N ARG A 4 -8.41 59.65 62.09
CA ARG A 4 -9.35 58.67 61.54
C ARG A 4 -8.58 57.44 61.04
N GLY A 5 -9.08 56.24 61.33
CA GLY A 5 -8.77 55.00 60.63
C GLY A 5 -10.07 54.33 60.18
N PRO A 6 -10.18 53.77 58.96
CA PRO A 6 -11.47 53.50 58.33
C PRO A 6 -11.96 52.06 58.46
N ALA A 7 -13.26 51.97 58.79
CA ALA A 7 -14.34 51.20 58.16
C ALA A 7 -14.08 49.77 57.64
N GLU A 8 -14.72 48.82 58.34
CA GLU A 8 -15.22 47.54 57.82
C GLU A 8 -16.21 47.73 56.67
N LEU A 9 -16.24 46.80 55.71
CA LEU A 9 -17.47 46.25 55.14
C LEU A 9 -17.25 44.80 54.62
N PRO A 10 -18.10 43.84 55.03
CA PRO A 10 -18.14 42.49 54.46
C PRO A 10 -19.10 42.46 53.25
N TYR A 11 -18.66 41.92 52.12
CA TYR A 11 -19.53 41.64 50.98
C TYR A 11 -19.90 40.15 50.95
N ASP A 12 -21.07 39.83 51.51
CA ASP A 12 -21.84 38.65 51.13
C ASP A 12 -22.50 38.94 49.76
N LEU A 13 -22.20 38.11 48.76
CA LEU A 13 -22.88 38.15 47.46
C LEU A 13 -24.00 37.10 47.41
N PRO A 14 -25.19 37.46 46.91
CA PRO A 14 -26.39 36.62 46.95
C PRO A 14 -26.37 35.48 45.93
N VAL A 15 -26.77 34.30 46.41
CA VAL A 15 -27.13 33.11 45.63
C VAL A 15 -28.54 33.30 45.08
N SER A 16 -28.69 33.85 43.87
CA SER A 16 -29.90 33.62 43.04
C SER A 16 -29.77 34.34 41.69
N LEU A 17 -29.61 33.55 40.62
CA LEU A 17 -30.01 33.80 39.21
C LEU A 17 -29.02 33.13 38.24
N LYS A 18 -29.13 31.80 38.08
CA LYS A 18 -28.77 31.15 36.81
C LYS A 18 -30.05 30.60 36.19
N ARG A 19 -30.85 31.54 35.69
CA ARG A 19 -32.06 31.30 34.90
C ARG A 19 -31.62 30.99 33.47
N ALA A 20 -32.15 29.90 32.94
CA ALA A 20 -31.89 29.34 31.63
C ALA A 20 -31.86 30.38 30.51
N LYS A 21 -30.79 30.34 29.71
CA LYS A 21 -30.76 30.90 28.36
C LYS A 21 -30.36 29.75 27.43
N ALA A 22 -31.38 29.00 27.01
CA ALA A 22 -31.27 28.06 25.90
C ALA A 22 -31.13 28.92 24.64
N GLU A 23 -29.88 29.20 24.26
CA GLU A 23 -29.57 29.79 22.96
C GLU A 23 -29.82 28.70 21.90
N TYR A 24 -30.86 28.96 21.10
CA TYR A 24 -31.19 28.20 19.90
C TYR A 24 -30.11 28.50 18.86
N GLU A 25 -29.08 27.65 18.79
CA GLU A 25 -28.16 27.65 17.64
C GLU A 25 -28.91 27.13 16.41
N PRO A 26 -29.00 27.91 15.32
CA PRO A 26 -29.53 27.41 14.08
C PRO A 26 -28.59 26.31 13.59
N ARG A 27 -29.09 25.08 13.51
CA ARG A 27 -28.45 23.98 12.77
C ARG A 27 -28.26 24.44 11.33
N LEU A 28 -27.08 24.98 11.02
CA LEU A 28 -26.60 25.12 9.67
C LEU A 28 -26.59 23.72 9.07
N SER A 29 -27.53 23.48 8.16
CA SER A 29 -27.59 22.27 7.35
C SER A 29 -26.23 22.08 6.68
N ALA A 30 -25.54 21.00 7.08
CA ALA A 30 -24.30 20.54 6.50
C ALA A 30 -24.54 19.94 5.12
N GLU A 31 -25.12 20.72 4.19
CA GLU A 31 -24.91 20.52 2.77
C GLU A 31 -23.54 21.12 2.43
N ALA A 32 -22.49 20.49 2.97
CA ALA A 32 -21.17 20.61 2.40
C ALA A 32 -21.25 19.99 1.01
N VAL A 33 -21.56 20.82 0.02
CA VAL A 33 -21.28 20.54 -1.38
C VAL A 33 -19.80 20.17 -1.41
N CYS A 34 -19.52 18.87 -1.44
CA CYS A 34 -18.21 18.32 -1.69
C CYS A 34 -17.86 18.72 -3.12
N ARG A 35 -17.39 19.96 -3.29
CA ARG A 35 -16.64 20.33 -4.49
C ARG A 35 -15.41 19.46 -4.44
N GLU A 36 -15.45 18.38 -5.22
CA GLU A 36 -14.34 17.48 -5.47
C GLU A 36 -13.12 18.35 -5.72
N ARG A 37 -12.21 18.39 -4.75
CA ARG A 37 -11.02 19.24 -4.85
C ARG A 37 -10.24 18.68 -6.03
N PRO A 38 -9.97 19.47 -7.08
CA PRO A 38 -9.26 18.96 -8.25
C PRO A 38 -7.96 18.32 -7.77
N GLU A 39 -7.74 17.07 -8.18
CA GLU A 39 -6.60 16.25 -7.79
C GLU A 39 -5.30 16.97 -8.18
N GLU A 40 -4.70 17.68 -7.22
CA GLU A 40 -3.45 18.41 -7.41
C GLU A 40 -2.33 17.40 -7.68
N VAL A 41 -1.85 17.34 -8.92
CA VAL A 41 -0.79 16.42 -9.31
C VAL A 41 0.55 16.92 -8.75
N PRO A 42 1.27 16.14 -7.93
CA PRO A 42 2.58 16.56 -7.44
C PRO A 42 3.58 16.65 -8.59
N VAL A 43 4.07 17.87 -8.85
CA VAL A 43 5.09 18.16 -9.88
C VAL A 43 6.48 18.10 -9.25
N SER A 44 7.03 16.88 -9.15
CA SER A 44 8.38 16.64 -8.63
C SER A 44 9.08 15.57 -9.45
N ILE A 45 10.35 15.81 -9.80
CA ILE A 45 11.17 14.86 -10.56
C ILE A 45 11.32 13.52 -9.86
N GLN A 46 11.37 13.50 -8.52
CA GLN A 46 11.51 12.25 -7.76
C GLN A 46 10.25 11.39 -7.89
N VAL A 47 9.07 12.03 -7.85
CA VAL A 47 7.79 11.34 -8.02
C VAL A 47 7.65 10.85 -9.46
N ALA A 48 7.89 11.72 -10.44
CA ALA A 48 7.74 11.39 -11.84
C ALA A 48 8.73 10.30 -12.31
N ALA A 49 9.99 10.36 -11.88
CA ALA A 49 11.01 9.38 -12.28
C ALA A 49 10.84 8.01 -11.60
N ALA A 50 10.14 7.93 -10.46
CA ALA A 50 9.84 6.67 -9.79
C ALA A 50 8.70 5.88 -10.47
N LEU A 51 7.93 6.53 -11.36
CA LEU A 51 6.83 5.89 -12.09
C LEU A 51 7.35 5.02 -13.25
N LYS A 52 6.59 3.98 -13.58
CA LYS A 52 6.80 3.19 -14.81
C LYS A 52 6.64 4.08 -16.04
N SER A 53 7.22 3.68 -17.18
CA SER A 53 7.21 4.48 -18.41
C SER A 53 5.80 4.87 -18.86
N ASP A 54 4.83 3.95 -18.80
CA ASP A 54 3.44 4.22 -19.17
C ASP A 54 2.74 5.16 -18.18
N ASP A 55 3.04 5.00 -16.89
CA ASP A 55 2.50 5.86 -15.84
C ASP A 55 3.10 7.27 -15.90
N ARG A 56 4.36 7.41 -16.34
CA ARG A 56 4.98 8.73 -16.63
C ARG A 56 4.24 9.48 -17.72
N ALA A 57 3.83 8.79 -18.78
CA ALA A 57 3.04 9.41 -19.84
C ALA A 57 1.68 9.91 -19.32
N ARG A 58 0.99 9.08 -18.52
CA ARG A 58 -0.29 9.46 -17.88
C ARG A 58 -0.11 10.63 -16.90
N TRP A 59 0.93 10.58 -16.08
CA TRP A 59 1.31 11.64 -15.15
C TRP A 59 1.55 12.95 -15.90
N MET A 60 2.30 12.91 -17.01
CA MET A 60 2.60 14.10 -17.81
C MET A 60 1.33 14.71 -18.40
N THR A 61 0.42 13.91 -18.96
CA THR A 61 -0.88 14.41 -19.44
C THR A 61 -1.69 15.09 -18.34
N ARG A 62 -1.72 14.51 -17.12
CA ARG A 62 -2.41 15.13 -15.98
C ARG A 62 -1.71 16.41 -15.53
N ALA A 63 -0.38 16.43 -15.49
CA ALA A 63 0.40 17.60 -15.12
C ALA A 63 0.24 18.76 -16.12
N LEU A 64 0.20 18.47 -17.43
CA LEU A 64 -0.08 19.45 -18.48
C LEU A 64 -1.49 20.04 -18.33
N LYS A 65 -2.50 19.22 -18.01
CA LYS A 65 -3.86 19.69 -17.71
C LYS A 65 -3.90 20.56 -16.45
N SER A 66 -3.21 20.16 -15.39
CA SER A 66 -3.07 20.93 -14.14
C SER A 66 -2.38 22.28 -14.36
N MET A 67 -1.39 22.32 -15.26
CA MET A 67 -0.74 23.57 -15.69
C MET A 67 -1.71 24.45 -16.50
N ALA A 68 -2.48 23.87 -17.42
CA ALA A 68 -3.47 24.62 -18.20
C ALA A 68 -4.59 25.21 -17.34
N SER A 69 -4.95 24.56 -16.23
CA SER A 69 -5.88 25.09 -15.22
C SER A 69 -5.24 26.07 -14.23
N GLY A 70 -3.94 26.37 -14.35
CA GLY A 70 -3.22 27.28 -13.47
C GLY A 70 -2.85 26.73 -12.09
N SER A 71 -3.00 25.42 -11.88
CA SER A 71 -2.68 24.76 -10.60
C SER A 71 -1.20 24.38 -10.48
N SER A 72 -0.45 24.42 -11.57
CA SER A 72 0.99 24.10 -11.59
C SER A 72 1.75 25.12 -12.45
N ARG A 73 2.99 25.45 -12.07
CA ARG A 73 3.81 26.41 -12.80
C ARG A 73 4.43 25.74 -14.03
N PRO A 74 4.43 26.38 -15.21
CA PRO A 74 5.07 25.82 -16.41
C PRO A 74 6.56 25.53 -16.24
N SER A 75 7.28 26.33 -15.45
CA SER A 75 8.71 26.11 -15.18
C SER A 75 8.97 24.80 -14.44
N ASP A 76 8.19 24.50 -13.40
CA ASP A 76 8.36 23.27 -12.61
C ASP A 76 8.11 22.03 -13.48
N LEU A 77 7.10 22.10 -14.38
CA LEU A 77 6.83 21.02 -15.32
C LEU A 77 7.95 20.86 -16.36
N PHE A 78 8.48 21.98 -16.86
CA PHE A 78 9.62 21.99 -17.78
C PHE A 78 10.86 21.33 -17.17
N ASP A 79 11.18 21.62 -15.91
CA ASP A 79 12.32 21.03 -15.20
C ASP A 79 12.19 19.51 -15.06
N VAL A 80 10.97 18.98 -14.88
CA VAL A 80 10.74 17.53 -14.82
C VAL A 80 10.89 16.88 -16.20
N ILE A 81 10.23 17.41 -17.23
CA ILE A 81 10.21 16.76 -18.56
C ILE A 81 11.55 16.86 -19.31
N SER A 82 12.36 17.88 -19.00
CA SER A 82 13.69 18.06 -19.58
C SER A 82 14.77 17.22 -18.89
N HIS A 83 14.46 16.62 -17.74
CA HIS A 83 15.43 15.84 -16.97
C HIS A 83 15.67 14.45 -17.59
N SER A 84 16.94 14.02 -17.65
CA SER A 84 17.33 12.72 -18.22
C SER A 84 16.62 11.53 -17.56
N ARG A 85 16.56 11.50 -16.22
CA ARG A 85 15.81 10.50 -15.42
C ARG A 85 14.33 10.35 -15.83
N PHE A 86 13.67 11.42 -16.28
CA PHE A 86 12.28 11.33 -16.71
C PHE A 86 12.13 10.56 -18.03
N SER A 87 13.09 10.70 -18.94
CA SER A 87 13.13 9.97 -20.22
C SER A 87 13.73 8.56 -20.13
N ALA A 88 14.42 8.22 -19.02
CA ALA A 88 15.14 6.96 -18.88
C ALA A 88 14.19 5.74 -18.97
N GLY A 89 14.44 4.86 -19.93
CA GLY A 89 13.60 3.66 -20.16
C GLY A 89 12.26 3.93 -20.85
N VAL A 90 12.00 5.16 -21.33
CA VAL A 90 10.82 5.44 -22.15
C VAL A 90 11.08 4.90 -23.56
N SER A 91 10.20 4.03 -24.07
CA SER A 91 10.31 3.54 -25.44
C SER A 91 10.12 4.71 -26.42
N GLY A 92 10.84 4.71 -27.54
CA GLY A 92 10.81 5.87 -28.44
C GLY A 92 9.42 6.12 -29.07
N GLY A 93 8.59 5.08 -29.24
CA GLY A 93 7.19 5.24 -29.64
C GLY A 93 6.33 5.93 -28.58
N LEU A 94 6.58 5.66 -27.29
CA LEU A 94 5.91 6.34 -26.19
C LEU A 94 6.43 7.78 -26.03
N ALA A 95 7.74 7.99 -26.16
CA ALA A 95 8.35 9.33 -26.16
C ALA A 95 7.75 10.22 -27.25
N GLN A 96 7.54 9.67 -28.45
CA GLN A 96 6.88 10.37 -29.55
C GLN A 96 5.45 10.82 -29.20
N LYS A 97 4.64 9.93 -28.60
CA LYS A 97 3.28 10.26 -28.12
C LYS A 97 3.32 11.34 -27.04
N MET A 98 4.30 11.27 -26.13
CA MET A 98 4.48 12.26 -25.07
C MET A 98 4.82 13.64 -25.67
N LEU A 99 5.69 13.71 -26.67
CA LEU A 99 6.01 14.98 -27.35
C LEU A 99 4.82 15.54 -28.12
N GLU A 100 4.02 14.70 -28.77
CA GLU A 100 2.78 15.14 -29.43
C GLU A 100 1.80 15.77 -28.43
N GLU A 101 1.66 15.17 -27.25
CA GLU A 101 0.83 15.74 -26.19
C GLU A 101 1.43 17.05 -25.66
N LEU A 102 2.74 17.11 -25.42
CA LEU A 102 3.42 18.34 -25.01
C LEU A 102 3.23 19.48 -26.02
N HIS A 103 3.28 19.17 -27.33
CA HIS A 103 3.06 20.14 -28.40
C HIS A 103 1.67 20.77 -28.37
N ARG A 104 0.63 20.03 -27.94
CA ARG A 104 -0.74 20.57 -27.79
C ARG A 104 -0.86 21.64 -26.70
N TYR A 105 0.06 21.63 -25.73
CA TYR A 105 0.04 22.54 -24.57
C TYR A 105 1.12 23.63 -24.63
N LEU A 106 1.85 23.77 -25.74
CA LEU A 106 2.94 24.75 -25.87
C LEU A 106 2.52 26.20 -25.66
N GLU A 107 1.25 26.54 -25.94
CA GLU A 107 0.73 27.90 -25.75
C GLU A 107 0.70 28.35 -24.29
N HIS A 108 0.69 27.40 -23.34
CA HIS A 108 0.72 27.67 -21.91
C HIS A 108 2.13 27.90 -21.35
N PHE A 109 3.18 27.62 -22.14
CA PHE A 109 4.56 27.86 -21.72
C PHE A 109 5.01 29.29 -22.07
N PRO A 110 5.82 29.94 -21.23
CA PRO A 110 6.48 31.19 -21.57
C PRO A 110 7.30 31.06 -22.87
N GLU A 111 7.36 32.12 -23.68
CA GLU A 111 8.04 32.14 -24.99
C GLU A 111 9.44 31.50 -24.96
N LYS A 112 10.22 31.83 -23.92
CA LYS A 112 11.57 31.32 -23.75
C LYS A 112 11.60 29.79 -23.62
N LEU A 113 10.72 29.22 -22.79
CA LEU A 113 10.63 27.77 -22.61
C LEU A 113 10.04 27.10 -23.85
N ARG A 114 9.07 27.74 -24.50
CA ARG A 114 8.48 27.28 -25.75
C ARG A 114 9.53 27.11 -26.85
N GLN A 115 10.43 28.08 -27.01
CA GLN A 115 11.53 27.96 -27.99
C GLN A 115 12.48 26.80 -27.66
N VAL A 116 12.80 26.57 -26.38
CA VAL A 116 13.64 25.43 -25.98
C VAL A 116 12.94 24.10 -26.27
N LEU A 117 11.65 23.98 -25.95
CA LEU A 117 10.86 22.78 -26.25
C LEU A 117 10.76 22.53 -27.76
N LEU A 118 10.56 23.57 -28.57
CA LEU A 118 10.55 23.47 -30.03
C LEU A 118 11.91 23.12 -30.63
N SER A 119 13.02 23.49 -29.97
CA SER A 119 14.37 23.15 -30.44
C SER A 119 14.65 21.65 -30.38
N GLY A 120 13.91 20.89 -29.55
CA GLY A 120 14.08 19.45 -29.42
C GLY A 120 15.39 19.02 -28.73
N ASN A 121 16.13 19.95 -28.10
CA ASN A 121 17.40 19.66 -27.43
C ASN A 121 17.18 19.20 -25.98
N PHE A 122 16.43 18.11 -25.78
CA PHE A 122 16.25 17.50 -24.47
C PHE A 122 16.05 15.98 -24.56
N PRO A 123 16.35 15.22 -23.49
CA PRO A 123 16.44 13.75 -23.54
C PRO A 123 15.19 13.03 -24.06
N LEU A 124 14.00 13.54 -23.74
CA LEU A 124 12.74 12.96 -24.24
C LEU A 124 12.58 13.14 -25.76
N ALA A 125 13.01 14.28 -26.31
CA ALA A 125 13.03 14.54 -27.74
C ALA A 125 14.07 13.67 -28.46
N GLU A 126 15.24 13.47 -27.86
CA GLU A 126 16.27 12.55 -28.38
C GLU A 126 15.77 11.11 -28.43
N ALA A 127 15.09 10.63 -27.38
CA ALA A 127 14.51 9.29 -27.34
C ALA A 127 13.46 9.06 -28.46
N ALA A 128 12.64 10.06 -28.76
CA ALA A 128 11.68 9.99 -29.85
C ALA A 128 12.36 10.04 -31.24
N ALA A 129 13.40 10.87 -31.40
CA ALA A 129 14.18 10.96 -32.62
C ALA A 129 14.93 9.64 -32.92
N ALA A 130 15.50 9.00 -31.89
CA ALA A 130 16.16 7.70 -32.01
C ALA A 130 15.19 6.60 -32.52
N ALA A 131 13.94 6.59 -32.05
CA ALA A 131 12.92 5.69 -32.58
C ALA A 131 12.61 5.95 -34.06
N ARG A 132 12.56 7.21 -34.49
CA ARG A 132 12.33 7.55 -35.90
C ARG A 132 13.50 7.12 -36.80
N ALA A 133 14.73 7.28 -36.33
CA ALA A 133 15.93 6.84 -37.03
C ALA A 133 16.04 5.31 -37.11
N GLY A 134 15.57 4.59 -36.09
CA GLY A 134 15.58 3.12 -36.06
C GLY A 134 14.45 2.45 -36.85
N LYS A 135 13.38 3.16 -37.21
CA LYS A 135 12.16 2.57 -37.82
C LYS A 135 12.23 2.40 -39.35
N THR A 136 13.41 2.44 -39.97
CA THR A 136 13.54 2.31 -41.45
C THR A 136 13.79 0.88 -41.94
N THR A 137 13.88 -0.15 -41.09
CA THR A 137 14.10 -1.55 -41.56
C THR A 137 13.41 -2.61 -40.70
N VAL A 138 12.07 -2.60 -40.64
CA VAL A 138 11.33 -3.83 -40.34
C VAL A 138 10.19 -3.95 -41.35
N VAL A 139 10.31 -4.99 -42.17
CA VAL A 139 9.40 -5.40 -43.22
C VAL A 139 8.05 -5.76 -42.59
N ASP A 140 6.95 -5.23 -43.13
CA ASP A 140 5.55 -5.43 -42.70
C ASP A 140 5.02 -6.86 -42.92
N GLY A 141 5.74 -7.89 -42.46
CA GLY A 141 5.38 -9.30 -42.65
C GLY A 141 4.95 -10.08 -41.40
N GLU A 142 5.23 -9.57 -40.20
CA GLU A 142 5.27 -10.41 -38.98
C GLU A 142 4.49 -9.80 -37.80
N ALA A 143 3.46 -8.98 -38.06
CA ALA A 143 2.64 -8.36 -37.01
C ALA A 143 1.45 -9.22 -36.56
N ALA A 144 1.01 -10.18 -37.38
CA ALA A 144 -0.09 -11.07 -37.03
C ALA A 144 0.35 -12.23 -36.12
N GLU A 145 1.55 -12.76 -36.32
CA GLU A 145 2.09 -13.88 -35.53
C GLU A 145 2.54 -13.45 -34.13
N THR A 146 2.88 -12.17 -33.96
CA THR A 146 3.26 -11.60 -32.65
C THR A 146 2.08 -11.45 -31.70
N ALA A 147 0.88 -11.10 -32.20
CA ALA A 147 -0.30 -10.93 -31.34
C ALA A 147 -0.80 -12.27 -30.79
N ASP A 148 -0.86 -13.31 -31.65
CA ASP A 148 -1.23 -14.67 -31.23
C ASP A 148 -0.17 -15.28 -30.31
N GLY A 149 1.12 -15.02 -30.57
CA GLY A 149 2.21 -15.43 -29.68
C GLY A 149 2.17 -14.76 -28.30
N ILE A 150 1.79 -13.48 -28.22
CA ILE A 150 1.60 -12.78 -26.93
C ILE A 150 0.38 -13.35 -26.20
N MET A 151 -0.75 -13.57 -26.88
CA MET A 151 -1.94 -14.15 -26.26
C MET A 151 -1.71 -15.57 -25.75
N ALA A 152 -1.00 -16.41 -26.50
CA ALA A 152 -0.62 -17.76 -26.06
C ALA A 152 0.22 -17.71 -24.77
N ARG A 153 1.22 -16.82 -24.69
CA ARG A 153 2.04 -16.62 -23.49
C ARG A 153 1.24 -16.08 -22.31
N CYS A 154 0.27 -15.19 -22.54
CA CYS A 154 -0.63 -14.70 -21.49
C CYS A 154 -1.51 -15.82 -20.95
N VAL A 155 -2.06 -16.69 -21.81
CA VAL A 155 -2.86 -17.84 -21.40
C VAL A 155 -2.02 -18.84 -20.59
N ASP A 156 -0.81 -19.15 -21.05
CA ASP A 156 0.09 -20.04 -20.32
C ASP A 156 0.51 -19.45 -18.97
N PHE A 157 0.76 -18.14 -18.91
CA PHE A 157 1.05 -17.45 -17.66
C PHE A 157 -0.14 -17.51 -16.68
N VAL A 158 -1.35 -17.19 -17.13
CA VAL A 158 -2.56 -17.27 -16.28
C VAL A 158 -2.77 -18.71 -15.80
N ARG A 159 -2.55 -19.71 -16.66
CA ARG A 159 -2.65 -21.13 -16.30
C ARG A 159 -1.60 -21.55 -15.28
N GLN A 160 -0.36 -21.10 -15.43
CA GLN A 160 0.71 -21.37 -14.46
C GLN A 160 0.44 -20.68 -13.11
N ASN A 161 -0.23 -19.53 -13.13
CA ASN A 161 -0.56 -18.75 -11.92
C ASN A 161 -1.98 -18.98 -11.42
N GLU A 162 -2.76 -19.88 -12.03
CA GLU A 162 -4.17 -20.10 -11.72
C GLU A 162 -4.37 -20.46 -10.23
N SER A 163 -3.51 -21.33 -9.70
CA SER A 163 -3.53 -21.70 -8.28
C SER A 163 -3.26 -20.52 -7.34
N ALA A 164 -2.33 -19.62 -7.70
CA ALA A 164 -2.03 -18.44 -6.90
C ALA A 164 -3.17 -17.42 -6.96
N ILE A 165 -3.77 -17.22 -8.14
CA ILE A 165 -4.92 -16.34 -8.34
C ILE A 165 -6.13 -16.87 -7.54
N GLN A 166 -6.38 -18.18 -7.60
CA GLN A 166 -7.43 -18.82 -6.83
C GLN A 166 -7.19 -18.67 -5.33
N ALA A 167 -5.95 -18.88 -4.85
CA ALA A 167 -5.61 -18.69 -3.44
C ALA A 167 -5.84 -17.24 -2.96
N VAL A 168 -5.55 -16.24 -3.81
CA VAL A 168 -5.84 -14.83 -3.50
C VAL A 168 -7.34 -14.60 -3.43
N HIS A 169 -8.12 -15.10 -4.39
CA HIS A 169 -9.58 -14.97 -4.37
C HIS A 169 -10.22 -15.68 -3.17
N ASP A 170 -9.72 -16.87 -2.81
CA ASP A 170 -10.19 -17.60 -1.64
C ASP A 170 -9.86 -16.84 -0.35
N LEU A 171 -8.67 -16.23 -0.26
CA LEU A 171 -8.29 -15.38 0.86
C LEU A 171 -9.16 -14.12 0.94
N GLU A 172 -9.41 -13.45 -0.18
CA GLU A 172 -10.27 -12.26 -0.27
C GLU A 172 -11.72 -12.60 0.12
N ALA A 173 -12.24 -13.74 -0.34
CA ALA A 173 -13.58 -14.21 -0.01
C ALA A 173 -13.75 -14.48 1.49
N ARG A 174 -12.71 -15.02 2.14
CA ARG A 174 -12.64 -15.28 3.59
C ARG A 174 -12.27 -14.06 4.42
N THR A 175 -11.88 -12.97 3.79
CA THR A 175 -11.50 -11.75 4.49
C THR A 175 -12.74 -10.91 4.78
N PHE A 176 -12.87 -10.43 6.02
CA PHE A 176 -13.94 -9.54 6.40
C PHE A 176 -13.47 -8.44 7.36
N GLN A 177 -14.18 -7.31 7.34
CA GLN A 177 -13.85 -6.16 8.16
C GLN A 177 -14.81 -6.05 9.35
N VAL A 178 -14.26 -5.69 10.49
CA VAL A 178 -14.97 -5.55 11.75
C VAL A 178 -14.68 -4.17 12.32
N GLU A 179 -15.72 -3.38 12.53
CA GLU A 179 -15.60 -2.04 13.12
C GLU A 179 -16.12 -2.07 14.56
N LEU A 180 -15.21 -1.92 15.52
CA LEU A 180 -15.53 -1.91 16.93
C LEU A 180 -15.41 -0.50 17.50
N LYS A 181 -16.34 -0.16 18.40
CA LYS A 181 -16.32 1.09 19.17
C LYS A 181 -16.48 0.80 20.66
N ARG A 182 -15.71 1.48 21.49
CA ARG A 182 -15.80 1.40 22.96
C ARG A 182 -15.91 2.79 23.56
N LEU A 183 -16.56 2.88 24.72
CA LEU A 183 -16.86 4.17 25.37
C LEU A 183 -15.65 4.77 26.10
N SER A 184 -14.69 3.93 26.49
CA SER A 184 -13.48 4.36 27.20
C SER A 184 -12.32 3.41 26.95
N GLN A 185 -11.10 3.88 27.15
CA GLN A 185 -9.90 3.04 27.06
C GLN A 185 -9.81 1.96 28.15
N GLN A 186 -10.57 2.12 29.25
CA GLN A 186 -10.66 1.13 30.32
C GLN A 186 -11.54 -0.07 29.94
N GLN A 187 -12.45 0.10 28.98
CA GLN A 187 -13.28 -0.98 28.47
C GLN A 187 -12.43 -1.89 27.58
N VAL A 188 -12.36 -3.19 27.90
CA VAL A 188 -11.68 -4.17 27.04
C VAL A 188 -12.51 -4.45 25.78
N TRP A 189 -11.83 -4.73 24.67
CA TRP A 189 -12.48 -5.10 23.40
C TRP A 189 -13.23 -6.43 23.47
N GLY A 190 -12.78 -7.34 24.35
CA GLY A 190 -13.40 -8.65 24.57
C GLY A 190 -13.00 -9.73 23.58
N ILE A 191 -11.87 -9.56 22.88
CA ILE A 191 -11.27 -10.60 22.04
C ILE A 191 -10.15 -11.25 22.85
N THR A 192 -10.20 -12.57 22.98
CA THR A 192 -9.11 -13.36 23.58
C THR A 192 -8.30 -14.03 22.47
N TRP A 193 -6.99 -14.12 22.65
CA TRP A 193 -6.06 -14.61 21.65
C TRP A 193 -5.48 -15.96 22.05
N ALA A 194 -5.39 -16.89 21.10
CA ALA A 194 -4.79 -18.19 21.34
C ALA A 194 -3.30 -18.03 21.66
N ARG A 195 -2.90 -18.43 22.87
CA ARG A 195 -1.53 -18.26 23.38
C ARG A 195 -0.44 -18.86 22.46
N PRO A 196 -0.58 -20.09 21.91
CA PRO A 196 0.43 -20.63 21.00
C PRO A 196 0.61 -19.79 19.73
N ALA A 197 -0.49 -19.30 19.14
CA ALA A 197 -0.44 -18.44 17.96
C ALA A 197 0.16 -17.07 18.31
N PHE A 198 -0.17 -16.52 19.47
CA PHE A 198 0.38 -15.26 19.97
C PHE A 198 1.90 -15.32 20.11
N GLU A 199 2.44 -16.41 20.65
CA GLU A 199 3.88 -16.63 20.79
C GLU A 199 4.57 -16.72 19.41
N ALA A 200 3.89 -17.25 18.40
CA ALA A 200 4.32 -17.27 17.01
C ALA A 200 4.06 -15.96 16.23
N ARG A 201 3.80 -14.85 16.93
CA ARG A 201 3.46 -13.53 16.34
C ARG A 201 2.22 -13.52 15.44
N ARG A 202 1.25 -14.40 15.71
CA ARG A 202 -0.06 -14.43 15.05
C ARG A 202 -1.17 -14.04 16.02
N ARG A 203 -2.28 -13.51 15.50
CA ARG A 203 -3.43 -13.05 16.29
C ARG A 203 -4.65 -13.89 15.94
N VAL A 204 -4.66 -15.12 16.46
CA VAL A 204 -5.78 -16.06 16.27
C VAL A 204 -6.76 -15.91 17.43
N VAL A 205 -8.03 -15.73 17.12
CA VAL A 205 -9.11 -15.60 18.10
C VAL A 205 -9.29 -16.93 18.82
N GLN A 206 -9.20 -16.90 20.16
CA GLN A 206 -9.53 -18.04 21.02
C GLN A 206 -10.98 -17.98 21.50
N GLY A 207 -11.55 -16.79 21.61
CA GLY A 207 -12.90 -16.62 22.12
C GLY A 207 -13.28 -15.18 22.30
N ILE A 208 -14.59 -14.94 22.39
CA ILE A 208 -15.20 -13.63 22.54
C ILE A 208 -15.87 -13.54 23.91
N VAL A 209 -15.55 -12.49 24.66
CA VAL A 209 -16.09 -12.26 26.01
C VAL A 209 -17.49 -11.66 25.90
N PRO A 210 -18.52 -12.22 26.57
CA PRO A 210 -19.88 -11.66 26.55
C PRO A 210 -19.94 -10.20 27.02
N GLU A 211 -20.95 -9.46 26.55
CA GLU A 211 -21.21 -8.04 26.92
C GLU A 211 -20.09 -7.04 26.57
N THR A 212 -19.11 -7.45 25.77
CA THR A 212 -18.03 -6.59 25.28
C THR A 212 -18.35 -5.99 23.90
N PRO A 213 -17.57 -4.99 23.43
CA PRO A 213 -17.71 -4.46 22.08
C PRO A 213 -17.71 -5.52 20.98
N ALA A 214 -16.78 -6.50 21.03
CA ALA A 214 -16.73 -7.57 20.03
C ALA A 214 -17.98 -8.47 20.05
N HIS A 215 -18.47 -8.82 21.24
CA HIS A 215 -19.71 -9.59 21.38
C HIS A 215 -20.94 -8.84 20.84
N ARG A 216 -21.08 -7.55 21.18
CA ARG A 216 -22.18 -6.72 20.68
C ARG A 216 -22.15 -6.59 19.16
N TRP A 217 -20.96 -6.46 18.58
CA TRP A 217 -20.81 -6.43 17.13
C TRP A 217 -21.28 -7.75 16.48
N ASN A 218 -20.89 -8.91 17.03
CA ASN A 218 -21.40 -10.21 16.54
C ASN A 218 -22.93 -10.29 16.58
N VAL A 219 -23.55 -9.88 17.69
CA VAL A 219 -25.02 -9.85 17.84
C VAL A 219 -25.68 -8.92 16.81
N GLU A 220 -25.06 -7.78 16.51
CA GLU A 220 -25.56 -6.85 15.50
C GLU A 220 -25.49 -7.46 14.08
N GLN A 221 -24.38 -8.13 13.74
CA GLN A 221 -24.24 -8.79 12.44
C GLN A 221 -25.24 -9.94 12.23
N GLU A 222 -25.53 -10.70 13.28
CA GLU A 222 -26.58 -11.73 13.25
C GLU A 222 -27.96 -11.13 12.95
N GLN A 223 -28.24 -9.91 13.44
CA GLN A 223 -29.49 -9.20 13.16
C GLN A 223 -29.55 -8.61 11.76
N THR A 224 -28.42 -8.12 11.24
CA THR A 224 -28.32 -7.57 9.88
C THR A 224 -28.44 -8.65 8.80
N GLY A 225 -28.07 -9.90 9.12
CA GLY A 225 -28.18 -11.04 8.21
C GLY A 225 -27.01 -11.20 7.23
N ASP A 226 -25.93 -10.44 7.42
CA ASP A 226 -24.70 -10.59 6.61
C ASP A 226 -23.94 -11.90 6.94
N GLY A 227 -24.30 -12.58 8.02
CA GLY A 227 -23.80 -13.91 8.39
C GLY A 227 -22.32 -13.95 8.81
N ARG A 228 -21.63 -12.81 8.80
CA ARG A 228 -20.21 -12.70 9.19
C ARG A 228 -20.12 -12.29 10.65
N SER A 229 -19.70 -13.21 11.51
CA SER A 229 -19.38 -12.96 12.91
C SER A 229 -17.94 -13.41 13.20
N ILE A 230 -17.33 -12.83 14.24
CA ILE A 230 -16.00 -13.25 14.69
C ILE A 230 -16.13 -14.57 15.45
N HIS A 231 -15.41 -15.60 15.00
CA HIS A 231 -15.40 -16.92 15.61
C HIS A 231 -14.02 -17.29 16.18
N GLU A 232 -14.01 -18.33 17.02
CA GLU A 232 -12.77 -18.99 17.41
C GLU A 232 -12.06 -19.55 16.17
N GLY A 233 -10.74 -19.34 16.08
CA GLY A 233 -9.91 -19.73 14.94
C GLY A 233 -9.65 -18.61 13.95
N ASP A 234 -10.46 -17.56 13.90
CA ASP A 234 -10.26 -16.45 12.97
C ASP A 234 -8.95 -15.71 13.24
N GLU A 235 -8.27 -15.29 12.17
CA GLU A 235 -6.97 -14.62 12.28
C GLU A 235 -7.08 -13.13 11.95
N LEU A 236 -6.62 -12.28 12.86
CA LEU A 236 -6.49 -10.85 12.62
C LEU A 236 -5.25 -10.58 11.75
N ILE A 237 -5.47 -10.13 10.51
CA ILE A 237 -4.40 -9.84 9.54
C ILE A 237 -4.08 -8.34 9.40
N ALA A 238 -5.02 -7.46 9.76
CA ALA A 238 -4.78 -6.02 9.74
C ALA A 238 -5.61 -5.26 10.78
N MET A 239 -5.09 -4.12 11.22
CA MET A 239 -5.79 -3.16 12.05
C MET A 239 -5.60 -1.75 11.49
N ASN A 240 -6.70 -1.04 11.23
CA ASN A 240 -6.72 0.29 10.60
C ASN A 240 -5.88 0.35 9.32
N GLY A 241 -5.90 -0.72 8.52
CA GLY A 241 -5.10 -0.87 7.30
C GLY A 241 -3.64 -1.26 7.51
N GLN A 242 -3.16 -1.33 8.75
CA GLN A 242 -1.78 -1.72 9.09
C GLN A 242 -1.68 -3.22 9.35
N ARG A 243 -0.66 -3.88 8.79
CA ARG A 243 -0.41 -5.33 8.94
C ARG A 243 0.74 -5.67 9.89
N SER A 244 1.41 -4.67 10.46
CA SER A 244 2.56 -4.93 11.35
C SER A 244 2.10 -5.39 12.73
N TRP A 245 2.89 -6.30 13.31
CA TRP A 245 2.66 -6.80 14.67
C TRP A 245 2.60 -5.68 15.72
N GLU A 246 3.50 -4.70 15.60
CA GLU A 246 3.55 -3.54 16.49
C GLU A 246 2.30 -2.67 16.36
N ALA A 247 1.82 -2.45 15.13
CA ALA A 247 0.57 -1.73 14.93
C ALA A 247 -0.57 -2.45 15.64
N MET A 248 -0.71 -3.77 15.49
CA MET A 248 -1.76 -4.55 16.17
C MET A 248 -1.69 -4.48 17.70
N ALA A 249 -0.52 -4.23 18.29
CA ALA A 249 -0.39 -4.06 19.74
C ALA A 249 -1.04 -2.75 20.24
N THR A 250 -1.19 -1.75 19.38
CA THR A 250 -1.81 -0.45 19.72
C THR A 250 -3.33 -0.50 19.88
N ILE A 251 -3.96 -1.66 19.63
CA ILE A 251 -5.41 -1.84 19.76
C ILE A 251 -5.91 -1.41 21.16
N ARG A 252 -5.09 -1.59 22.19
CA ARG A 252 -5.40 -1.23 23.57
C ARG A 252 -5.62 0.27 23.78
N ASP A 253 -5.11 1.14 22.92
CA ASP A 253 -5.14 2.59 23.13
C ASP A 253 -6.23 3.30 22.29
N LEU A 254 -6.87 2.57 21.38
CA LEU A 254 -7.85 3.10 20.44
C LEU A 254 -9.27 3.12 21.01
N LEU A 255 -10.09 4.13 20.72
CA LEU A 255 -11.53 4.11 21.05
C LEU A 255 -12.38 3.48 19.94
N GLU A 256 -11.87 3.54 18.71
CA GLU A 256 -12.45 2.93 17.52
C GLU A 256 -11.37 2.12 16.82
N ALA A 257 -11.69 0.90 16.42
CA ALA A 257 -10.76 0.01 15.73
C ALA A 257 -11.45 -0.65 14.53
N ARG A 258 -10.83 -0.55 13.36
CA ARG A 258 -11.20 -1.31 12.16
C ARG A 258 -10.26 -2.50 12.05
N LEU A 259 -10.78 -3.68 12.33
CA LEU A 259 -10.06 -4.95 12.31
C LEU A 259 -10.37 -5.67 10.99
N THR A 260 -9.39 -6.39 10.45
CA THR A 260 -9.57 -7.23 9.26
C THR A 260 -9.20 -8.65 9.63
N PHE A 261 -10.18 -9.54 9.58
CA PHE A 261 -10.05 -10.94 9.91
C PHE A 261 -10.06 -11.80 8.65
N VAL A 262 -9.39 -12.95 8.72
CA VAL A 262 -9.55 -14.06 7.79
C VAL A 262 -10.28 -15.16 8.53
N GLU A 263 -11.43 -15.56 8.00
CA GLU A 263 -12.24 -16.65 8.55
C GLU A 263 -11.44 -17.95 8.56
N SER A 264 -11.43 -18.66 9.70
CA SER A 264 -10.82 -19.99 9.73
C SER A 264 -11.60 -20.92 8.81
N CYS A 265 -10.91 -21.51 7.83
CA CYS A 265 -11.53 -22.56 7.04
C CYS A 265 -11.70 -23.73 8.01
N GLY A 266 -12.94 -24.08 8.38
CA GLY A 266 -13.28 -25.11 9.37
C GLY A 266 -12.83 -26.54 9.03
N SER A 267 -11.77 -26.71 8.25
CA SER A 267 -11.13 -27.98 7.90
C SER A 267 -9.92 -28.32 8.79
N ASP A 268 -9.36 -27.38 9.55
CA ASP A 268 -8.32 -27.67 10.55
C ASP A 268 -8.92 -27.82 11.96
N ALA A 269 -9.93 -28.68 12.07
CA ALA A 269 -10.24 -29.31 13.36
C ALA A 269 -9.04 -30.17 13.77
N ALA A 270 -8.04 -29.51 14.37
CA ALA A 270 -6.88 -30.15 14.94
C ALA A 270 -7.35 -31.29 15.86
N PRO A 271 -6.87 -32.53 15.66
CA PRO A 271 -7.30 -33.65 16.46
C PRO A 271 -6.96 -33.38 17.93
N ALA A 272 -7.96 -33.47 18.80
CA ALA A 272 -7.77 -33.55 20.24
C ALA A 272 -6.65 -34.55 20.54
N GLY A 273 -5.58 -34.07 21.17
CA GLY A 273 -4.25 -34.69 21.11
C GLY A 273 -4.10 -36.09 21.69
N PRO A 274 -2.93 -36.74 21.49
CA PRO A 274 -2.57 -37.92 22.23
C PRO A 274 -1.73 -37.57 23.47
N SER A 275 -2.01 -38.33 24.52
CA SER A 275 -1.33 -38.37 25.80
C SER A 275 0.20 -38.41 25.71
N GLU A 276 0.81 -37.83 26.74
CA GLU A 276 2.19 -38.01 27.17
C GLU A 276 2.64 -39.48 27.07
N ARG A 277 3.58 -39.77 26.16
CA ARG A 277 4.55 -40.86 26.34
C ARG A 277 5.91 -40.43 25.85
N SER A 278 6.85 -40.52 26.77
CA SER A 278 8.29 -40.43 26.63
C SER A 278 8.83 -41.14 25.39
N ALA A 279 9.73 -40.46 24.67
CA ALA A 279 10.83 -41.10 23.97
C ALA A 279 11.98 -40.10 23.79
N GLU A 280 13.13 -40.48 24.32
CA GLU A 280 14.43 -39.83 24.18
C GLU A 280 14.95 -39.90 22.73
N GLY A 281 15.77 -38.90 22.37
CA GLY A 281 16.88 -39.06 21.43
C GLY A 281 16.58 -38.81 19.96
N ILE A 282 17.07 -37.69 19.42
CA ILE A 282 18.38 -37.60 18.73
C ILE A 282 18.53 -36.15 18.25
N ALA A 283 19.61 -35.53 18.70
CA ALA A 283 20.05 -34.21 18.29
C ALA A 283 20.49 -34.23 16.81
N THR A 284 19.93 -33.34 16.02
CA THR A 284 20.66 -32.71 14.91
C THR A 284 20.42 -31.22 15.01
N ASP A 285 21.18 -30.62 15.92
CA ASP A 285 21.44 -29.20 15.99
C ASP A 285 22.27 -28.84 14.75
N ARG A 286 21.60 -28.25 13.75
CA ARG A 286 22.23 -27.57 12.61
C ARG A 286 21.48 -26.26 12.36
N GLN A 287 21.94 -25.24 13.09
CA GLN A 287 22.00 -23.83 12.68
C GLN A 287 20.86 -23.37 11.76
N GLN A 288 19.74 -23.02 12.37
CA GLN A 288 18.63 -22.28 11.74
C GLN A 288 18.63 -20.85 12.26
N GLU A 289 19.76 -20.14 12.12
CA GLU A 289 19.91 -18.73 12.53
C GLU A 289 20.23 -17.77 11.37
N ASP A 290 20.48 -18.25 10.15
CA ASP A 290 20.84 -17.41 8.99
C ASP A 290 19.78 -17.42 7.85
N ALA A 291 18.49 -17.55 8.18
CA ALA A 291 17.43 -17.60 7.16
C ALA A 291 16.96 -16.22 6.63
N ASP A 292 17.33 -15.13 7.32
CA ASP A 292 16.82 -13.79 7.00
C ASP A 292 17.73 -12.99 6.05
N SER A 293 18.96 -13.45 5.79
CA SER A 293 19.89 -12.77 4.88
C SER A 293 20.15 -13.61 3.61
N PRO A 294 20.11 -12.99 2.42
CA PRO A 294 20.37 -13.71 1.18
C PRO A 294 21.82 -14.23 1.14
N PRO A 295 22.06 -15.48 0.68
CA PRO A 295 23.40 -15.93 0.37
C PRO A 295 24.01 -15.03 -0.69
N ALA A 296 25.20 -14.49 -0.44
CA ALA A 296 25.88 -13.61 -1.38
C ALA A 296 26.06 -14.31 -2.75
N PHE A 297 25.76 -13.61 -3.84
CA PHE A 297 25.73 -14.18 -5.18
C PHE A 297 27.06 -14.80 -5.60
N ARG A 298 28.19 -14.23 -5.15
CA ARG A 298 29.55 -14.76 -5.45
C ARG A 298 29.89 -16.06 -4.72
N LEU A 299 29.19 -16.36 -3.63
CA LEU A 299 29.44 -17.51 -2.75
C LEU A 299 28.32 -18.56 -2.83
N GLY A 300 27.13 -18.18 -3.30
CA GLY A 300 25.96 -19.04 -3.37
C GLY A 300 25.85 -19.83 -4.66
N ASP A 301 25.14 -20.96 -4.59
CA ASP A 301 24.85 -21.84 -5.72
C ASP A 301 23.66 -21.30 -6.54
N TYR A 302 23.86 -20.15 -7.18
CA TYR A 302 22.86 -19.54 -8.05
C TYR A 302 23.00 -20.07 -9.48
N THR A 303 21.90 -20.58 -10.04
CA THR A 303 21.82 -21.09 -11.41
C THR A 303 20.87 -20.23 -12.24
N LEU A 304 21.27 -19.93 -13.48
CA LEU A 304 20.44 -19.13 -14.38
C LEU A 304 19.18 -19.92 -14.72
N ASP A 305 18.02 -19.29 -14.54
CA ASP A 305 16.76 -19.84 -15.01
C ASP A 305 16.80 -20.03 -16.53
N ALA A 306 16.44 -21.23 -16.99
CA ALA A 306 16.37 -21.58 -18.41
C ALA A 306 15.39 -20.71 -19.22
N SER A 307 14.48 -19.99 -18.55
CA SER A 307 13.52 -19.08 -19.18
C SER A 307 14.13 -17.83 -19.82
N GLY A 308 15.40 -17.51 -19.50
CA GLY A 308 16.04 -16.28 -20.00
C GLY A 308 15.51 -15.00 -19.35
N SER A 309 14.81 -15.10 -18.22
CA SER A 309 14.24 -13.98 -17.47
C SER A 309 15.28 -13.03 -16.86
N GLY A 310 16.56 -13.41 -16.86
CA GLY A 310 17.65 -12.67 -16.21
C GLY A 310 17.76 -12.91 -14.70
N TRP A 311 16.86 -13.73 -14.13
CA TRP A 311 16.89 -14.15 -12.74
C TRP A 311 17.69 -15.44 -12.55
N TRP A 312 18.41 -15.49 -11.43
CA TRP A 312 19.19 -16.64 -11.02
C TRP A 312 18.55 -17.26 -9.78
N GLY A 313 18.22 -18.55 -9.82
CA GLY A 313 17.65 -19.27 -8.69
C GLY A 313 18.74 -19.88 -7.82
N HIS A 314 18.69 -19.65 -6.52
CA HIS A 314 19.56 -20.34 -5.56
C HIS A 314 19.14 -21.81 -5.43
N ALA A 315 20.10 -22.72 -5.21
CA ALA A 315 19.84 -24.15 -5.04
C ALA A 315 18.84 -24.50 -3.93
N SER A 316 18.65 -23.62 -2.93
CA SER A 316 17.64 -23.80 -1.87
C SER A 316 16.20 -23.54 -2.34
N GLY A 317 15.99 -22.93 -3.50
CA GLY A 317 14.67 -22.49 -4.00
C GLY A 317 14.05 -21.31 -3.25
N GLN A 318 14.71 -20.81 -2.19
CA GLN A 318 14.21 -19.73 -1.33
C GLN A 318 14.56 -18.34 -1.86
N TRP A 319 15.54 -18.24 -2.76
CA TRP A 319 16.12 -16.97 -3.20
C TRP A 319 16.24 -16.91 -4.72
N LEU A 320 15.84 -15.78 -5.28
CA LEU A 320 16.11 -15.39 -6.66
C LEU A 320 17.04 -14.16 -6.64
N PHE A 321 17.97 -14.07 -7.60
CA PHE A 321 18.88 -12.93 -7.72
C PHE A 321 18.86 -12.35 -9.14
N SER A 322 18.70 -11.03 -9.25
CA SER A 322 18.80 -10.29 -10.50
C SER A 322 20.17 -9.63 -10.60
N LYS A 323 21.04 -10.18 -11.46
CA LYS A 323 22.41 -9.69 -11.63
C LYS A 323 22.47 -8.28 -12.22
N SER A 324 21.51 -7.91 -13.08
CA SER A 324 21.45 -6.57 -13.67
C SER A 324 21.06 -5.50 -12.66
N GLU A 325 20.30 -5.88 -11.63
CA GLU A 325 19.76 -4.95 -10.64
C GLU A 325 20.49 -5.03 -9.30
N GLY A 326 21.26 -6.09 -9.04
CA GLY A 326 21.90 -6.34 -7.75
C GLY A 326 20.85 -6.59 -6.66
N VAL A 327 19.77 -7.31 -6.98
CA VAL A 327 18.61 -7.49 -6.09
C VAL A 327 18.38 -8.96 -5.81
N TYR A 328 18.20 -9.30 -4.54
CA TYR A 328 17.73 -10.60 -4.08
C TYR A 328 16.23 -10.53 -3.78
N PHE A 329 15.51 -11.58 -4.14
CA PHE A 329 14.08 -11.75 -3.86
C PHE A 329 13.87 -13.06 -3.11
N GLN A 330 13.25 -12.98 -1.93
CA GLN A 330 12.93 -14.15 -1.11
C GLN A 330 11.56 -14.69 -1.50
N THR A 331 11.51 -15.90 -2.05
CA THR A 331 10.29 -16.47 -2.64
C THR A 331 9.19 -16.71 -1.61
N ALA A 332 9.54 -17.07 -0.37
CA ALA A 332 8.57 -17.37 0.69
C ALA A 332 7.89 -16.14 1.27
N THR A 333 8.62 -15.02 1.40
CA THR A 333 8.11 -13.80 2.07
C THR A 333 7.72 -12.70 1.08
N GLY A 334 8.23 -12.76 -0.15
CA GLY A 334 8.08 -11.69 -1.15
C GLY A 334 8.97 -10.47 -0.89
N ASN A 335 9.94 -10.57 0.04
CA ASN A 335 10.84 -9.46 0.38
C ASN A 335 11.94 -9.29 -0.67
N LEU A 336 12.33 -8.03 -0.90
CA LEU A 336 13.43 -7.63 -1.78
C LEU A 336 14.59 -7.08 -0.94
N PHE A 337 15.81 -7.53 -1.25
CA PHE A 337 17.03 -7.09 -0.60
C PHE A 337 18.00 -6.60 -1.68
N LEU A 338 18.68 -5.48 -1.41
CA LEU A 338 19.69 -4.93 -2.32
C LEU A 338 21.06 -5.48 -1.92
N GLU A 339 21.88 -5.83 -2.91
CA GLU A 339 23.28 -6.15 -2.69
C GLU A 339 24.04 -4.87 -2.34
N ASP A 340 24.66 -4.84 -1.16
CA ASP A 340 25.52 -3.72 -0.79
C ASP A 340 26.67 -3.61 -1.80
N PRO A 341 26.92 -2.43 -2.39
CA PRO A 341 28.04 -2.24 -3.31
C PRO A 341 29.35 -2.34 -2.52
N VAL A 342 30.08 -3.45 -2.71
CA VAL A 342 31.41 -3.68 -2.13
C VAL A 342 32.48 -2.83 -2.81
#